data_AF-A0A2M9L9Q6-F1
#
_entry.id   AF-A0A2M9L9Q6-F1
#
_cell.length_a   1.000
_cell.length_b   1.000
_cell.length_c   1.000
_cell.angle_alpha   90.00
_cell.angle_beta   90.00
_cell.angle_gamma   90.00
#
_symmetry.space_group_name_H-M   'P 1'
#
loop_
_entity.id
_entity.type
_entity.pdbx_description
1 polymer ?
#
loop_
_entity_poly.entity_id
_entity_poly.type
_entity_poly.pdbx_seq_one_letter_code
_entity_poly.pdbx_strand_id
1 'polypeptide(L)'
;MTDTDPLLAVLAGVVVDLVRSLDECDDDVVDPDYAVKLLESASWTLTRLPRDQRDRLLRVLSDLAEAEPSPQRREFLASFPVAAGLAEQPST
;
A
#
# COMPACT_ATOMS: atom_id res chain seq x y z
N MET A 1 -12.00 -15.26 10.21
CA MET A 1 -11.22 -14.21 10.88
C MET A 1 -9.79 -14.70 10.95
N THR A 2 -9.01 -14.35 9.95
CA THR A 2 -7.55 -14.51 9.98
C THR A 2 -7.03 -13.73 11.18
N ASP A 3 -6.21 -14.37 12.02
CA ASP A 3 -5.50 -13.72 13.12
C ASP A 3 -4.42 -12.82 12.51
N THR A 4 -4.87 -11.73 11.91
CA THR A 4 -4.02 -10.76 11.24
C THR A 4 -3.31 -9.99 12.33
N ASP A 5 -2.00 -10.19 12.39
CA ASP A 5 -1.10 -9.55 13.36
C ASP A 5 -1.40 -8.04 13.43
N PRO A 6 -1.89 -7.54 14.58
CA PRO A 6 -2.40 -6.19 14.69
C PRO A 6 -1.31 -5.15 14.45
N LEU A 7 -0.04 -5.46 14.76
CA LEU A 7 1.07 -4.55 14.45
C LEU A 7 1.26 -4.46 12.94
N LEU A 8 1.24 -5.60 12.24
CA LEU A 8 1.40 -5.62 10.79
C LEU A 8 0.24 -4.89 10.09
N ALA A 9 -0.99 -5.07 10.56
CA ALA A 9 -2.15 -4.33 10.04
C ALA A 9 -2.01 -2.82 10.20
N VAL A 10 -1.59 -2.37 11.39
CA VAL A 10 -1.37 -0.94 11.66
C VAL A 10 -0.25 -0.38 10.77
N LEU A 11 0.90 -1.07 10.69
CA LEU A 11 2.02 -0.61 9.89
C LEU A 11 1.70 -0.59 8.40
N ALA A 12 1.00 -1.60 7.88
CA ALA A 12 0.54 -1.63 6.50
C ALA A 12 -0.42 -0.46 6.21
N GLY A 13 -1.37 -0.20 7.11
CA GLY A 13 -2.27 0.95 7.00
C GLY A 13 -1.52 2.29 6.99
N VAL A 14 -0.55 2.48 7.89
CA VAL A 14 0.27 3.69 7.94
C VAL A 14 1.06 3.89 6.64
N VAL A 15 1.67 2.85 6.09
CA VAL A 15 2.42 2.95 4.82
C VAL A 15 1.47 3.36 3.69
N VAL A 16 0.30 2.75 3.61
CA VAL A 16 -0.71 3.09 2.60
C VAL A 16 -1.18 4.53 2.75
N ASP A 17 -1.47 4.98 3.96
CA ASP A 17 -1.94 6.34 4.23
C ASP A 17 -0.86 7.38 3.91
N LEU A 18 0.42 7.09 4.19
CA LEU A 18 1.54 7.97 3.82
C LEU A 18 1.72 8.05 2.29
N VAL A 19 1.67 6.91 1.60
CA VAL A 19 1.77 6.86 0.13
C VAL A 19 0.60 7.60 -0.51
N ARG A 20 -0.62 7.39 -0.02
CA ARG A 20 -1.80 8.14 -0.46
C ARG A 20 -1.66 9.64 -0.22
N SER A 21 -1.13 10.03 0.95
CA SER A 21 -0.94 11.45 1.27
C SER A 21 0.02 12.13 0.30
N LEU A 22 1.02 11.42 -0.22
CA LEU A 22 1.93 11.94 -1.26
C LEU A 22 1.25 12.05 -2.63
N ASP A 23 0.36 11.11 -2.96
CA ASP A 23 -0.40 11.11 -4.22
C ASP A 23 -1.49 12.19 -4.25
N GLU A 24 -2.09 12.51 -3.09
CA GLU A 24 -3.08 13.57 -2.92
C GLU A 24 -2.48 14.94 -2.56
N CYS A 25 -1.16 15.02 -2.37
CA CYS A 25 -0.50 16.26 -2.01
C CYS A 25 -0.43 17.21 -3.20
N ASP A 26 -0.70 18.49 -2.97
CA ASP A 26 -0.49 19.50 -3.99
C ASP A 26 1.03 19.67 -4.27
N ASP A 27 1.38 19.84 -5.54
CA ASP A 27 2.76 19.96 -6.03
C ASP A 27 3.54 21.15 -5.42
N ASP A 28 2.86 22.12 -4.82
CA ASP A 28 3.46 23.26 -4.12
C ASP A 28 3.85 22.95 -2.66
N VAL A 29 3.33 21.86 -2.09
CA VAL A 29 3.67 21.37 -0.74
C VAL A 29 4.81 20.37 -0.79
N VAL A 30 4.76 19.42 -1.73
CA VAL A 30 5.80 18.42 -1.96
C VAL A 30 6.21 18.45 -3.42
N ASP A 31 7.51 18.63 -3.66
CA ASP A 31 8.09 18.53 -5.00
C ASP A 31 7.72 17.17 -5.64
N PRO A 32 7.07 17.15 -6.82
CA PRO A 32 6.59 15.90 -7.43
C PRO A 32 7.71 14.89 -7.70
N ASP A 33 8.89 15.36 -8.12
CA ASP A 33 10.04 14.48 -8.35
C ASP A 33 10.52 13.84 -7.03
N TYR A 34 10.44 14.55 -5.92
CA TYR A 34 10.73 14.01 -4.60
C TYR A 34 9.67 13.01 -4.14
N ALA A 35 8.38 13.29 -4.35
CA ALA A 35 7.30 12.36 -4.05
C ALA A 35 7.48 11.03 -4.81
N VAL A 36 7.74 11.09 -6.12
CA VAL A 36 8.00 9.90 -6.95
C VAL A 36 9.18 9.09 -6.41
N LYS A 37 10.30 9.73 -6.06
CA LYS A 37 11.48 9.03 -5.49
C LYS A 37 11.16 8.32 -4.17
N LEU A 38 10.33 8.92 -3.32
CA LEU A 38 9.90 8.28 -2.07
C LEU A 38 9.04 7.05 -2.36
N LEU A 39 8.10 7.15 -3.31
CA LEU A 39 7.25 6.03 -3.73
C LEU A 39 8.07 4.89 -4.35
N GLU A 40 9.02 5.20 -5.21
CA GLU A 40 9.96 4.22 -5.79
C GLU A 40 10.80 3.53 -4.71
N SER A 41 11.31 4.30 -3.73
CA SER A 41 12.09 3.76 -2.61
C SER A 41 11.24 2.81 -1.73
N ALA A 42 9.99 3.18 -1.45
CA ALA A 42 9.06 2.35 -0.70
C ALA A 42 8.74 1.06 -1.46
N SER A 43 8.37 1.15 -2.74
CA SER A 43 8.12 0.01 -3.63
C SER A 43 9.33 -0.93 -3.70
N TRP A 44 10.52 -0.38 -3.93
CA TRP A 44 11.76 -1.16 -3.94
C TRP A 44 12.03 -1.89 -2.62
N THR A 45 11.71 -1.24 -1.48
CA THR A 45 11.90 -1.86 -0.17
C THR A 45 10.91 -3.01 0.06
N LEU A 46 9.63 -2.81 -0.28
CA LEU A 46 8.58 -3.80 -0.08
C LEU A 46 8.75 -5.03 -1.00
N THR A 47 9.21 -4.82 -2.24
CA THR A 47 9.45 -5.92 -3.20
C THR A 47 10.59 -6.86 -2.80
N ARG A 48 11.46 -6.44 -1.87
CA ARG A 48 12.54 -7.28 -1.32
C ARG A 48 12.11 -8.19 -0.18
N LEU A 49 10.86 -8.11 0.26
CA LEU A 49 10.32 -9.06 1.24
C LEU A 49 10.45 -10.50 0.71
N PRO A 50 10.84 -11.46 1.57
CA PRO A 50 10.69 -12.88 1.26
C PRO A 50 9.26 -13.19 0.82
N ARG A 51 9.09 -14.14 -0.11
CA ARG A 51 7.79 -14.41 -0.74
C ARG A 51 6.68 -14.66 0.29
N ASP A 52 6.96 -15.44 1.33
CA ASP A 52 6.03 -15.74 2.42
C ASP A 52 5.60 -14.49 3.20
N GLN A 53 6.51 -13.55 3.42
CA GLN A 53 6.22 -12.28 4.09
C GLN A 53 5.47 -11.32 3.17
N ARG A 54 5.79 -11.31 1.86
CA ARG A 54 5.03 -10.55 0.86
C ARG A 54 3.60 -11.08 0.75
N ASP A 55 3.41 -12.40 0.71
CA ASP A 55 2.09 -13.03 0.68
C ASP A 55 1.30 -12.76 1.98
N ARG A 56 1.98 -12.59 3.11
CA ARG A 56 1.37 -12.14 4.38
C ARG A 56 0.94 -10.67 4.29
N LEU A 57 1.78 -9.78 3.78
CA LEU A 57 1.43 -8.36 3.57
C LEU A 57 0.24 -8.20 2.63
N LEU A 58 0.20 -8.94 1.52
CA LEU A 58 -0.91 -8.91 0.56
C LEU A 58 -2.24 -9.30 1.21
N ARG A 59 -2.24 -10.33 2.08
CA ARG A 59 -3.43 -10.71 2.84
C ARG A 59 -3.87 -9.62 3.80
N VAL A 60 -2.93 -9.00 4.52
CA VAL A 60 -3.23 -7.87 5.42
C VAL A 60 -3.86 -6.70 4.67
N LEU A 61 -3.33 -6.35 3.49
CA LEU A 61 -3.88 -5.27 2.66
C LEU A 61 -5.29 -5.59 2.16
N SER A 62 -5.55 -6.86 1.78
CA SER A 62 -6.89 -7.34 1.42
C SER A 62 -7.86 -7.24 2.59
N ASP A 63 -7.48 -7.72 3.77
CA ASP A 63 -8.30 -7.66 4.98
C ASP A 63 -8.62 -6.19 5.36
N LEU A 64 -7.64 -5.28 5.23
CA LEU A 64 -7.83 -3.85 5.45
C LEU A 64 -8.81 -3.25 4.43
N ALA A 65 -8.70 -3.60 3.15
CA ALA A 65 -9.63 -3.13 2.12
C ALA A 65 -11.07 -3.62 2.39
N GLU A 66 -11.24 -4.90 2.76
CA GLU A 66 -12.55 -5.47 3.08
C GLU A 66 -13.20 -4.79 4.29
N ALA A 67 -12.41 -4.47 5.32
CA ALA A 67 -12.89 -3.82 6.53
C ALA A 67 -13.07 -2.29 6.40
N GLU A 68 -12.52 -1.67 5.35
CA GLU A 68 -12.49 -0.22 5.19
C GLU A 68 -13.89 0.35 4.88
N PRO A 69 -14.44 1.28 5.69
CA PRO A 69 -15.74 1.90 5.41
C PRO A 69 -15.71 2.91 4.26
N SER A 70 -14.63 3.67 4.09
CA SER A 70 -14.50 4.70 3.05
C SER A 70 -14.27 4.08 1.68
N PRO A 71 -15.16 4.28 0.69
CA PRO A 71 -14.99 3.73 -0.65
C PRO A 71 -13.67 4.14 -1.32
N GLN A 72 -13.27 5.40 -1.13
CA GLN A 72 -12.02 5.93 -1.71
C GLN A 72 -10.79 5.29 -1.09
N ARG A 73 -10.76 5.12 0.25
CA ARG A 73 -9.63 4.47 0.93
C ARG A 73 -9.59 2.97 0.61
N ARG A 74 -10.75 2.34 0.49
CA ARG A 74 -10.90 0.94 0.08
C ARG A 74 -10.31 0.69 -1.30
N GLU A 75 -10.64 1.55 -2.27
CA GLU A 75 -10.12 1.46 -3.63
C GLU A 75 -8.59 1.62 -3.65
N PHE A 76 -8.06 2.59 -2.92
CA PHE A 76 -6.62 2.79 -2.79
C PHE A 76 -5.92 1.58 -2.15
N LEU A 77 -6.47 1.03 -1.06
CA LEU A 77 -5.96 -0.20 -0.43
C LEU A 77 -5.95 -1.39 -1.40
N ALA A 78 -6.98 -1.52 -2.23
CA ALA A 78 -7.10 -2.61 -3.20
C ALA A 78 -6.13 -2.45 -4.39
N SER A 79 -5.86 -1.22 -4.85
CA SER A 79 -4.96 -0.95 -5.98
C SER A 79 -3.48 -0.87 -5.56
N PHE A 80 -3.21 -0.53 -4.29
CA PHE A 80 -1.87 -0.34 -3.75
C PHE A 80 -0.91 -1.51 -4.04
N PRO A 81 -1.27 -2.80 -3.82
CA PRO A 81 -0.38 -3.91 -4.13
C PRO A 81 0.18 -3.89 -5.54
N VAL A 82 -0.62 -3.48 -6.53
CA VAL A 82 -0.17 -3.47 -7.91
C VAL A 82 0.61 -2.20 -8.23
N ALA A 83 0.16 -1.03 -7.73
CA ALA A 83 0.91 0.22 -7.84
C ALA A 83 2.30 0.13 -7.21
N ALA A 84 2.44 -0.61 -6.11
CA ALA A 84 3.70 -0.87 -5.41
C ALA A 84 4.49 -2.06 -5.99
N GLY A 85 4.06 -2.68 -7.09
CA GLY A 85 4.76 -3.80 -7.73
C GLY A 85 4.82 -5.10 -6.90
N LEU A 86 3.90 -5.27 -5.95
CA LEU A 86 3.81 -6.44 -5.08
C LEU A 86 2.92 -7.54 -5.65
N ALA A 87 2.01 -7.18 -6.56
CA ALA A 87 1.11 -8.07 -7.28
C ALA A 87 1.05 -7.70 -8.76
N GLU A 88 0.65 -8.65 -9.60
CA GLU A 88 0.39 -8.40 -11.02
C GLU A 88 -0.97 -7.72 -11.20
N GLN A 89 -1.12 -6.92 -12.26
CA GLN A 89 -2.43 -6.45 -12.69
C GLN A 89 -3.28 -7.68 -13.11
N PRO A 90 -4.53 -7.83 -12.64
CA PRO A 90 -5.39 -8.89 -13.12
C PRO A 90 -5.67 -8.68 -14.62
N SER A 91 -5.40 -9.71 -15.42
CA SER A 91 -5.70 -9.70 -16.85
C SER A 91 -7.22 -9.67 -17.05
N THR A 92 -7.76 -8.53 -17.46
CA THR A 92 -9.18 -8.37 -17.86
C THR A 92 -9.51 -9.16 -19.12
#